data_AF-A0A1F9QC76-F1
#
_entry.id   AF-A0A1F9QC76-F1
#
_cell.length_a   1.000
_cell.length_b   1.000
_cell.length_c   1.000
_cell.angle_alpha   90.00
_cell.angle_beta   90.00
_cell.angle_gamma   90.00
#
_symmetry.space_group_name_H-M   'P 1'
#
loop_
_entity.id
_entity.type
_entity.pdbx_description
1 polymer ?
#
loop_
_entity_poly.entity_id
_entity_poly.type
_entity_poly.pdbx_seq_one_letter_code
_entity_poly.pdbx_strand_id
1 'polypeptide(L)'
;MILLAALCPGLRAAYIDSVRGNVDLKKSGAPDWTRLADGEKTRLAPGDELRTARASTADIFMDDGSRVKLAPLSAFKMTAENKDSVSLGLYFGRVRSWVKKFSKKFEVRTPSAVCAVRGTDFMVSADADGNSRVEVYEGSVLAGDSRGNTALVREGQFSDIPNGGSMREPGDNPNEPGDMNSAVGDPRQAARAEIYGEISKEDVLARAQEEMQSAEYQMRKTAIDAFGNRVRMEEYTIRPADNQFKYVVLNTRGDRFDFGKILFTFNAALPADLSQATANMITSPGATAPAWYLTEMNSVMSNTLDKVTEDAAGGSMEYNGSLTNPAYNLVFNNYSFYAAGPAEANDNGGLGKWLWTKTNYNVGTNTTGGLTYLGQPTAIITDQSSPSGSDVFHTFTKNTYGDGTWIGAQDFVLFDDGDILSLGDFSSGLGAGETVDQVTDRLNFERVYTSSLFGGRTIDVMYSAKLLKDAGLLRFE
;
A
#
# COMPACT_ATOMS: atom_id res chain seq x y z
N MET A 1 54.19 -3.81 36.23
CA MET A 1 53.15 -4.42 35.37
C MET A 1 52.47 -3.27 34.62
N ILE A 2 52.96 -2.98 33.42
CA ILE A 2 52.46 -1.92 32.56
C ILE A 2 51.16 -2.43 31.95
N LEU A 3 50.03 -1.80 32.28
CA LEU A 3 48.75 -2.09 31.63
C LEU A 3 48.83 -1.48 30.23
N LEU A 4 48.99 -2.33 29.24
CA LEU A 4 48.98 -1.98 27.82
C LEU A 4 47.57 -1.47 27.49
N ALA A 5 47.41 -0.16 27.37
CA ALA A 5 46.25 0.42 26.71
C ALA A 5 46.31 -0.02 25.24
N ALA A 6 45.47 -0.98 24.87
CA ALA A 6 45.23 -1.32 23.47
C ALA A 6 44.53 -0.12 22.81
N LEU A 7 45.33 0.80 22.28
CA LEU A 7 44.90 1.73 21.25
C LEU A 7 44.37 0.89 20.08
N CYS A 8 43.05 0.79 19.96
CA CYS A 8 42.43 0.35 18.71
C CYS A 8 42.94 1.30 17.61
N PRO A 9 43.70 0.81 16.62
CA PRO A 9 44.01 1.63 15.47
C PRO A 9 42.70 1.90 14.74
N GLY A 10 42.33 3.17 14.61
CA GLY A 10 41.14 3.60 13.90
C GLY A 10 41.17 3.10 12.45
N LEU A 11 40.47 2.01 12.18
CA LEU A 11 40.04 1.68 10.83
C LEU A 11 38.87 2.61 10.50
N ARG A 12 39.19 3.69 9.78
CA ARG A 12 38.23 4.52 9.03
C ARG A 12 37.37 3.59 8.16
N ALA A 13 36.11 3.43 8.53
CA ALA A 13 35.15 2.63 7.79
C ALA A 13 33.75 3.24 8.01
N ALA A 14 32.86 3.01 7.06
CA ALA A 14 31.49 3.45 7.17
C ALA A 14 30.84 2.73 8.32
N TYR A 15 29.85 3.38 8.89
CA TYR A 15 29.03 2.80 9.92
C TYR A 15 27.60 3.28 9.77
N ILE A 16 26.69 2.39 10.14
CA ILE A 16 25.29 2.68 10.32
C ILE A 16 25.20 3.40 11.66
N ASP A 17 24.75 4.65 11.63
CA ASP A 17 24.70 5.53 12.80
C ASP A 17 23.37 5.40 13.55
N SER A 18 22.27 5.35 12.82
CA SER A 18 20.94 5.13 13.37
C SER A 18 20.06 4.36 12.40
N VAL A 19 19.15 3.56 12.96
CA VAL A 19 18.12 2.85 12.22
C VAL A 19 16.75 3.22 12.78
N ARG A 20 15.74 3.27 11.93
CA ARG A 20 14.32 3.34 12.33
C ARG A 20 13.63 2.14 11.73
N GLY A 21 12.74 1.50 12.49
CA GLY A 21 11.99 0.33 12.03
C GLY A 21 12.88 -0.92 11.86
N ASN A 22 12.52 -1.75 10.90
CA ASN A 22 13.17 -3.03 10.62
C ASN A 22 14.27 -2.85 9.56
N VAL A 23 15.52 -2.87 10.00
CA VAL A 23 16.70 -2.81 9.14
C VAL A 23 17.51 -4.08 9.33
N ASP A 24 17.77 -4.81 8.25
CA ASP A 24 18.58 -6.02 8.29
C ASP A 24 19.91 -5.80 7.57
N LEU A 25 20.98 -6.34 8.16
CA LEU A 25 22.33 -6.35 7.62
C LEU A 25 22.76 -7.79 7.32
N LYS A 26 23.27 -8.02 6.11
CA LYS A 26 23.94 -9.26 5.73
C LYS A 26 25.42 -8.97 5.56
N LYS A 27 26.24 -9.60 6.41
CA LYS A 27 27.69 -9.50 6.31
C LYS A 27 28.21 -10.23 5.07
N SER A 28 29.25 -9.69 4.45
CA SER A 28 29.89 -10.33 3.30
C SER A 28 30.25 -11.79 3.61
N GLY A 29 29.75 -12.72 2.80
CA GLY A 29 29.99 -14.17 2.96
C GLY A 29 29.13 -14.86 4.03
N ALA A 30 28.31 -14.13 4.79
CA ALA A 30 27.34 -14.74 5.69
C ALA A 30 26.14 -15.29 4.89
N PRO A 31 25.51 -16.40 5.33
CA PRO A 31 24.31 -16.93 4.70
C PRO A 31 23.07 -16.08 5.00
N ASP A 32 22.99 -15.57 6.23
CA ASP A 32 21.76 -15.02 6.80
C ASP A 32 21.80 -13.50 7.01
N TRP A 33 20.61 -12.91 6.98
CA TRP A 33 20.36 -11.52 7.36
C TRP A 33 20.22 -11.41 8.88
N THR A 34 20.84 -10.38 9.48
CA THR A 34 20.72 -10.09 10.91
C THR A 34 19.97 -8.77 11.11
N ARG A 35 18.92 -8.78 11.94
CA ARG A 35 18.19 -7.58 12.34
C ARG A 35 19.08 -6.68 13.18
N LEU A 36 19.19 -5.41 12.82
CA LEU A 36 19.88 -4.39 13.61
C LEU A 36 18.96 -3.85 14.70
N ALA A 37 19.52 -3.62 15.89
CA ALA A 37 18.84 -2.93 16.98
C ALA A 37 18.99 -1.41 16.84
N ASP A 38 17.98 -0.65 17.29
CA ASP A 38 18.08 0.80 17.36
C ASP A 38 19.15 1.24 18.36
N GLY A 39 19.84 2.34 18.06
CA GLY A 39 20.91 2.93 18.89
C GLY A 39 22.28 2.25 18.81
N GLU A 40 22.43 1.14 18.09
CA GLU A 40 23.73 0.47 17.94
C GLU A 40 24.49 0.94 16.68
N LYS A 41 25.69 1.50 16.86
CA LYS A 41 26.56 1.84 15.73
C LYS A 41 27.21 0.59 15.16
N THR A 42 26.76 0.17 13.99
CA THR A 42 27.29 -1.03 13.33
C THR A 42 28.22 -0.64 12.19
N ARG A 43 29.45 -1.18 12.19
CA ARG A 43 30.38 -0.99 11.07
C ARG A 43 29.83 -1.63 9.79
N LEU A 44 29.95 -0.93 8.67
CA LEU A 44 29.64 -1.40 7.34
C LEU A 44 30.94 -1.59 6.56
N ALA A 45 31.12 -2.76 5.93
CA ALA A 45 32.33 -3.10 5.18
C ALA A 45 32.00 -3.40 3.71
N PRO A 46 32.98 -3.29 2.79
CA PRO A 46 32.81 -3.74 1.42
C PRO A 46 32.31 -5.19 1.35
N GLY A 47 31.28 -5.42 0.54
CA GLY A 47 30.58 -6.70 0.40
C GLY A 47 29.34 -6.84 1.28
N ASP A 48 29.18 -6.03 2.33
CA ASP A 48 27.99 -6.04 3.18
C ASP A 48 26.76 -5.51 2.41
N GLU A 49 25.61 -6.09 2.71
CA GLU A 49 24.31 -5.70 2.14
C GLU A 49 23.38 -5.24 3.25
N LEU A 50 22.69 -4.13 3.02
CA LEU A 50 21.71 -3.57 3.95
C LEU A 50 20.36 -3.49 3.27
N ARG A 51 19.30 -3.84 4.00
CA ARG A 51 17.93 -3.65 3.54
C ARG A 51 17.05 -3.03 4.62
N THR A 52 16.12 -2.20 4.18
CA THR A 52 15.10 -1.55 5.01
C THR A 52 13.72 -2.09 4.63
N ALA A 53 12.91 -2.42 5.64
CA ALA A 53 11.51 -2.77 5.45
C ALA A 53 10.64 -1.52 5.22
N ARG A 54 9.31 -1.67 5.33
CA ARG A 54 8.36 -0.55 5.36
C ARG A 54 8.58 0.32 6.60
N ALA A 55 8.27 1.61 6.49
CA ALA A 55 8.45 2.60 7.56
C ALA A 55 9.85 2.57 8.22
N SER A 56 10.86 2.07 7.49
CA SER A 56 12.19 1.83 8.03
C SER A 56 13.23 2.64 7.27
N THR A 57 14.18 3.23 7.98
CA THR A 57 15.25 4.04 7.38
C THR A 57 16.58 3.72 8.05
N ALA A 58 17.68 3.91 7.33
CA ALA A 58 19.02 3.82 7.91
C ALA A 58 19.85 5.05 7.54
N ASP A 59 20.51 5.64 8.53
CA ASP A 59 21.49 6.69 8.34
C ASP A 59 22.90 6.09 8.44
N ILE A 60 23.71 6.35 7.43
CA ILE A 60 25.04 5.79 7.26
C ILE A 60 26.02 6.95 7.11
N PHE A 61 27.11 6.90 7.87
CA PHE A 61 28.20 7.84 7.74
C PHE A 61 29.41 7.14 7.14
N MET A 62 29.97 7.75 6.10
CA MET A 62 31.18 7.32 5.45
C MET A 62 32.39 7.90 6.18
N ASP A 63 33.56 7.27 6.03
CA ASP A 63 34.79 7.73 6.65
C ASP A 63 35.29 9.11 6.17
N ASP A 64 34.85 9.56 4.98
CA ASP A 64 35.16 10.87 4.39
C ASP A 64 34.23 11.99 4.90
N GLY A 65 33.27 11.63 5.76
CA GLY A 65 32.27 12.53 6.32
C GLY A 65 31.04 12.72 5.44
N SER A 66 30.92 12.00 4.33
CA SER A 66 29.68 11.95 3.55
C SER A 66 28.60 11.19 4.34
N ARG A 67 27.35 11.65 4.22
CA ARG A 67 26.19 10.99 4.83
C ARG A 67 25.34 10.37 3.74
N VAL A 68 24.83 9.18 4.02
CA VAL A 68 23.91 8.45 3.15
C VAL A 68 22.70 8.04 3.96
N LYS A 69 21.51 8.36 3.47
CA LYS A 69 20.25 7.89 4.04
C LYS A 69 19.59 6.91 3.09
N LEU A 70 19.31 5.72 3.59
CA LEU A 70 18.56 4.67 2.91
C LEU A 70 17.09 4.78 3.30
N ALA A 71 16.21 4.90 2.30
CA ALA A 71 14.78 5.05 2.50
C ALA A 71 14.10 3.69 2.82
N PRO A 72 12.80 3.64 3.15
CA PRO A 72 12.04 2.38 3.23
C PRO A 72 12.08 1.57 1.95
N LEU A 73 11.83 0.26 2.07
CA LEU A 73 11.78 -0.69 0.95
C LEU A 73 12.98 -0.56 0.01
N SER A 74 14.17 -0.53 0.59
CA SER A 74 15.40 -0.34 -0.17
C SER A 74 16.40 -1.42 0.17
N ALA A 75 17.19 -1.83 -0.81
CA ALA A 75 18.30 -2.74 -0.62
C ALA A 75 19.53 -2.21 -1.36
N PHE A 76 20.65 -2.09 -0.65
CA PHE A 76 21.92 -1.73 -1.26
C PHE A 76 23.07 -2.59 -0.74
N LYS A 77 24.14 -2.61 -1.53
CA LYS A 77 25.42 -3.23 -1.23
C LYS A 77 26.51 -2.18 -1.14
N MET A 78 27.31 -2.24 -0.08
CA MET A 78 28.58 -1.51 -0.03
C MET A 78 29.57 -2.17 -0.98
N THR A 79 29.77 -1.62 -2.17
CA THR A 79 30.63 -2.24 -3.20
C THR A 79 32.09 -1.90 -2.95
N ALA A 80 32.39 -0.66 -2.58
CA ALA A 80 33.72 -0.23 -2.21
C ALA A 80 33.68 0.87 -1.16
N GLU A 81 34.59 0.78 -0.20
CA GLU A 81 34.92 1.87 0.69
C GLU A 81 36.39 1.76 1.06
N ASN A 82 37.22 2.59 0.43
CA ASN A 82 38.66 2.62 0.65
C ASN A 82 39.16 4.07 0.57
N LYS A 83 40.48 4.28 0.55
CA LYS A 83 41.06 5.64 0.53
C LYS A 83 40.75 6.43 -0.73
N ASP A 84 40.48 5.74 -1.85
CA ASP A 84 40.35 6.35 -3.18
C ASP A 84 38.89 6.44 -3.66
N SER A 85 38.01 5.56 -3.17
CA SER A 85 36.62 5.51 -3.61
C SER A 85 35.61 5.02 -2.55
N VAL A 86 34.37 5.50 -2.72
CA VAL A 86 33.12 4.95 -2.19
C VAL A 86 32.26 4.54 -3.38
N SER A 87 31.76 3.31 -3.37
CA SER A 87 30.82 2.83 -4.38
C SER A 87 29.69 2.08 -3.70
N LEU A 88 28.47 2.53 -3.96
CA LEU A 88 27.23 1.93 -3.46
C LEU A 88 26.50 1.27 -4.63
N GLY A 89 26.11 0.00 -4.48
CA GLY A 89 25.25 -0.69 -5.42
C GLY A 89 23.82 -0.69 -4.88
N LEU A 90 22.94 0.14 -5.41
CA LEU A 90 21.52 0.17 -5.07
C LEU A 90 20.77 -0.82 -5.96
N TYR A 91 20.24 -1.89 -5.36
CA TYR A 91 19.51 -2.92 -6.11
C TYR A 91 18.12 -2.43 -6.51
N PHE A 92 17.38 -1.94 -5.52
CA PHE A 92 16.09 -1.26 -5.63
C PHE A 92 15.96 -0.36 -4.39
N GLY A 93 15.07 0.61 -4.44
CA GLY A 93 14.93 1.55 -3.33
C GLY A 93 15.59 2.90 -3.60
N ARG A 94 15.69 3.70 -2.55
CA ARG A 94 16.09 5.11 -2.60
C ARG A 94 17.27 5.36 -1.69
N VAL A 95 18.25 6.06 -2.24
CA VAL A 95 19.39 6.56 -1.48
C VAL A 95 19.55 8.04 -1.71
N ARG A 96 19.61 8.82 -0.64
CA ARG A 96 20.02 10.23 -0.68
C ARG A 96 21.40 10.33 -0.08
N SER A 97 22.28 11.03 -0.77
CA SER A 97 23.67 11.15 -0.40
C SER A 97 24.06 12.61 -0.34
N TRP A 98 24.59 13.02 0.81
CA TRP A 98 25.23 14.31 1.03
C TRP A 98 26.74 14.08 0.96
N VAL A 99 27.31 14.22 -0.23
CA VAL A 99 28.72 13.95 -0.48
C VAL A 99 29.53 15.21 -0.18
N LYS A 100 30.55 15.07 0.67
CA LYS A 100 31.40 16.20 1.05
C LYS A 100 32.23 16.71 -0.14
N LYS A 101 32.38 18.04 -0.27
CA LYS A 101 33.26 18.64 -1.28
C LYS A 101 34.72 18.21 -1.05
N PHE A 102 35.45 17.94 -2.13
CA PHE A 102 36.84 17.46 -2.12
C PHE A 102 37.08 16.11 -1.39
N SER A 103 36.06 15.26 -1.31
CA SER A 103 36.21 13.88 -0.85
C SER A 103 36.78 12.95 -1.94
N LYS A 104 36.92 11.66 -1.60
CA LYS A 104 37.26 10.58 -2.53
C LYS A 104 36.16 10.39 -3.58
N LYS A 105 36.45 9.59 -4.62
CA LYS A 105 35.47 9.33 -5.69
C LYS A 105 34.22 8.71 -5.08
N PHE A 106 33.05 9.28 -5.31
CA PHE A 106 31.79 8.75 -4.83
C PHE A 106 30.92 8.33 -6.01
N GLU A 107 30.40 7.12 -5.94
CA GLU A 107 29.58 6.55 -7.00
C GLU A 107 28.39 5.77 -6.46
N VAL A 108 27.24 5.92 -7.11
CA VAL A 108 26.06 5.08 -6.90
C VAL A 108 25.78 4.34 -8.19
N ARG A 109 25.69 3.02 -8.13
CA ARG A 109 25.33 2.14 -9.24
C ARG A 109 23.95 1.55 -9.00
N THR A 110 23.17 1.47 -10.05
CA THR A 110 21.88 0.75 -10.11
C THR A 110 21.95 -0.24 -11.27
N PRO A 111 20.90 -1.07 -11.51
CA PRO A 111 20.86 -1.94 -12.69
C PRO A 111 20.99 -1.18 -14.02
N SER A 112 20.48 0.04 -14.11
CA SER A 112 20.41 0.82 -15.35
C SER A 112 21.35 2.04 -15.40
N ALA A 113 21.91 2.47 -14.26
CA ALA A 113 22.65 3.71 -14.16
C ALA A 113 23.95 3.62 -13.36
N VAL A 114 24.92 4.46 -13.75
CA VAL A 114 26.11 4.79 -12.95
C VAL A 114 26.11 6.29 -12.70
N CYS A 115 26.12 6.68 -11.43
CA CYS A 115 26.09 8.07 -11.00
C CYS A 115 27.43 8.42 -10.33
N ALA A 116 28.27 9.19 -11.02
CA ALA A 116 29.56 9.66 -10.51
C ALA A 116 29.44 11.08 -9.97
N VAL A 117 29.95 11.30 -8.76
CA VAL A 117 29.57 12.48 -7.96
C VAL A 117 30.77 13.11 -7.26
N ARG A 118 30.75 14.44 -7.11
CA ARG A 118 31.76 15.18 -6.36
C ARG A 118 31.14 16.39 -5.67
N GLY A 119 30.96 16.30 -4.35
CA GLY A 119 30.48 17.43 -3.54
C GLY A 119 29.04 17.84 -3.89
N THR A 120 28.08 16.96 -3.61
CA THR A 120 26.72 17.07 -4.15
C THR A 120 25.71 16.53 -3.14
N ASP A 121 24.55 17.18 -3.04
CA ASP A 121 23.33 16.62 -2.44
C ASP A 121 22.44 16.10 -3.57
N PHE A 122 22.27 14.79 -3.61
CA PHE A 122 21.53 14.13 -4.68
C PHE A 122 20.81 12.89 -4.17
N MET A 123 19.78 12.48 -4.91
CA MET A 123 19.03 11.26 -4.69
C MET A 123 19.12 10.37 -5.93
N VAL A 124 19.25 9.06 -5.69
CA VAL A 124 19.12 8.03 -6.71
C VAL A 124 18.04 7.06 -6.26
N SER A 125 17.13 6.75 -7.16
CA SER A 125 16.08 5.75 -6.96
C SER A 125 16.16 4.68 -8.04
N ALA A 126 15.92 3.42 -7.67
CA ALA A 126 15.74 2.31 -8.59
C ALA A 126 14.45 1.55 -8.27
N ASP A 127 13.62 1.29 -9.29
CA ASP A 127 12.42 0.47 -9.14
C ASP A 127 12.74 -1.04 -9.28
N ALA A 128 11.73 -1.90 -9.08
CA ALA A 128 11.88 -3.35 -9.17
C ALA A 128 12.21 -3.85 -10.59
N ASP A 129 11.84 -3.08 -11.61
CA ASP A 129 12.15 -3.36 -13.02
C ASP A 129 13.58 -2.89 -13.38
N GLY A 130 14.26 -2.23 -12.45
CA GLY A 130 15.62 -1.73 -12.58
C GLY A 130 15.73 -0.36 -13.26
N ASN A 131 14.61 0.33 -13.54
CA ASN A 131 14.66 1.70 -14.04
C ASN A 131 15.17 2.62 -12.94
N SER A 132 15.97 3.62 -13.30
CA SER A 132 16.56 4.55 -12.35
C SER A 132 16.17 5.99 -12.60
N ARG A 133 16.15 6.77 -11.53
CA ARG A 133 16.04 8.23 -11.59
C ARG A 133 17.11 8.85 -10.71
N VAL A 134 17.68 9.93 -11.22
CA VAL A 134 18.69 10.75 -10.53
C VAL A 134 18.14 12.15 -10.37
N GLU A 135 18.19 12.69 -9.16
CA GLU A 135 17.72 14.03 -8.81
C GLU A 135 18.83 14.78 -8.07
N VAL A 136 19.10 16.03 -8.46
CA VAL A 136 20.20 16.82 -7.89
C VAL A 136 19.67 18.09 -7.24
N TYR A 137 19.98 18.25 -5.96
CA TYR A 137 19.51 19.36 -5.12
C TYR A 137 20.57 20.40 -4.83
N GLU A 138 21.85 20.02 -4.78
CA GLU A 138 22.99 20.95 -4.76
C GLU A 138 24.16 20.32 -5.53
N GLY A 139 24.77 21.06 -6.46
CA GLY A 139 25.94 20.60 -7.22
C GLY A 139 25.61 19.94 -8.55
N SER A 140 26.25 18.80 -8.87
CA SER A 140 26.03 18.10 -10.13
C SER A 140 26.40 16.61 -10.07
N VAL A 141 25.66 15.78 -10.80
CA VAL A 141 25.94 14.34 -10.99
C VAL A 141 26.22 14.06 -12.46
N LEU A 142 27.32 13.37 -12.75
CA LEU A 142 27.53 12.77 -14.06
C LEU A 142 26.86 11.39 -14.04
N ALA A 143 25.71 11.28 -14.70
CA ALA A 143 24.98 10.03 -14.81
C ALA A 143 25.20 9.40 -16.19
N GLY A 144 25.24 8.08 -16.25
CA GLY A 144 25.34 7.34 -17.50
C GLY A 144 24.54 6.04 -17.48
N ASP A 145 24.10 5.62 -18.67
CA ASP A 145 23.35 4.38 -18.89
C ASP A 145 24.27 3.20 -19.27
N SER A 146 23.69 2.00 -19.36
CA SER A 146 24.39 0.78 -19.76
C SER A 146 24.85 0.75 -21.21
N ARG A 147 24.43 1.73 -22.03
CA ARG A 147 24.79 1.86 -23.45
C ARG A 147 25.93 2.86 -23.67
N GLY A 148 26.42 3.50 -22.60
CA GLY A 148 27.53 4.45 -22.62
C GLY A 148 27.12 5.90 -22.88
N ASN A 149 25.81 6.21 -22.92
CA ASN A 149 25.39 7.61 -22.95
C ASN A 149 25.61 8.22 -21.58
N THR A 150 26.02 9.48 -21.54
CA THR A 150 26.25 10.22 -20.29
C THR A 150 25.65 11.61 -20.38
N ALA A 151 25.12 12.11 -19.27
CA ALA A 151 24.68 13.49 -19.14
C ALA A 151 25.00 14.05 -17.76
N LEU A 152 25.28 15.36 -17.72
CA LEU A 152 25.50 16.09 -16.49
C LEU A 152 24.16 16.63 -15.97
N VAL A 153 23.65 16.02 -14.90
CA VAL A 153 22.45 16.48 -14.19
C VAL A 153 22.89 17.55 -13.18
N ARG A 154 22.38 18.77 -13.31
CA ARG A 154 22.75 19.91 -12.45
C ARG A 154 21.74 20.12 -11.34
N GLU A 155 22.10 20.96 -10.39
CA GLU A 155 21.20 21.49 -9.37
C GLU A 155 19.84 21.91 -9.94
N GLY A 156 18.78 21.45 -9.29
CA GLY A 156 17.41 21.67 -9.72
C GLY A 156 16.98 20.81 -10.91
N GLN A 157 17.76 19.81 -11.31
CA GLN A 157 17.42 18.91 -12.41
C GLN A 157 17.24 17.46 -11.98
N PHE A 158 16.58 16.69 -12.84
CA PHE A 158 16.51 15.24 -12.76
C PHE A 158 16.74 14.58 -14.11
N SER A 159 17.00 13.27 -14.09
CA SER A 159 17.01 12.44 -15.30
C SER A 159 16.48 11.04 -15.01
N ASP A 160 15.66 10.51 -15.92
CA ASP A 160 15.23 9.11 -15.91
C ASP A 160 16.14 8.26 -16.82
N ILE A 161 16.45 7.05 -16.37
CA ILE A 161 17.35 6.11 -17.02
C ILE A 161 16.64 4.74 -17.03
N PRO A 162 15.86 4.44 -18.09
CA PRO A 162 15.15 3.17 -18.20
C PRO A 162 16.10 1.97 -18.30
N ASN A 163 15.72 0.84 -17.71
CA ASN A 163 16.51 -0.38 -17.80
C ASN A 163 16.56 -0.91 -19.24
N GLY A 164 17.77 -1.15 -19.76
CA GLY A 164 18.00 -1.51 -21.17
C GLY A 164 17.68 -0.40 -22.19
N GLY A 165 17.18 0.76 -21.72
CA GLY A 165 16.87 1.92 -22.55
C GLY A 165 18.03 2.90 -22.65
N SER A 166 17.74 4.06 -23.27
CA SER A 166 18.65 5.20 -23.29
C SER A 166 18.26 6.21 -22.22
N MET A 167 19.25 6.78 -21.55
CA MET A 167 19.07 7.90 -20.62
C MET A 167 18.31 9.04 -21.30
N ARG A 168 17.34 9.63 -20.60
CA ARG A 168 16.63 10.84 -21.06
C ARG A 168 17.49 12.08 -20.82
N GLU A 169 17.26 13.14 -21.58
CA GLU A 169 17.95 14.42 -21.31
C GLU A 169 17.52 14.99 -19.94
N PRO A 170 18.44 15.60 -19.18
CA PRO A 170 18.10 16.22 -17.90
C PRO A 170 17.05 17.33 -18.05
N GLY A 171 16.00 17.27 -17.24
CA GLY A 171 14.93 18.27 -17.18
C GLY A 171 14.84 18.94 -15.81
N ASP A 172 14.09 20.03 -15.72
CA ASP A 172 13.87 20.75 -14.45
C ASP A 172 13.10 19.89 -13.45
N ASN A 173 13.58 19.82 -12.22
CA ASN A 173 12.93 19.13 -11.11
C ASN A 173 12.09 20.14 -10.31
N PRO A 174 10.75 20.10 -10.40
CA PRO A 174 9.89 21.02 -9.67
C PRO A 174 9.75 20.65 -8.18
N ASN A 175 10.27 19.49 -7.76
CA ASN A 175 10.08 18.96 -6.42
C ASN A 175 11.24 19.35 -5.49
N GLU A 176 10.89 19.78 -4.28
CA GLU A 176 11.87 19.98 -3.19
C GLU A 176 12.37 18.62 -2.66
N PRO A 177 13.56 18.58 -2.00
CA PRO A 177 14.11 17.35 -1.48
C PRO A 177 13.21 16.70 -0.41
N GLY A 178 12.64 15.53 -0.70
CA GLY A 178 11.81 14.78 0.26
C GLY A 178 12.55 14.34 1.53
N ASP A 179 11.79 14.04 2.60
CA ASP A 179 12.29 13.72 3.95
C ASP A 179 12.97 12.34 4.10
N MET A 180 12.98 11.56 3.02
CA MET A 180 13.56 10.20 2.92
C MET A 180 12.95 9.17 3.88
N ASN A 181 11.74 9.42 4.40
CA ASN A 181 11.00 8.47 5.23
C ASN A 181 9.99 7.64 4.42
N SER A 182 10.03 7.74 3.08
CA SER A 182 9.15 7.06 2.12
C SER A 182 9.97 6.30 1.07
N ALA A 183 9.44 5.17 0.57
CA ALA A 183 10.09 4.31 -0.43
C ALA A 183 10.29 4.99 -1.80
N VAL A 184 10.90 4.29 -2.77
CA VAL A 184 10.94 4.74 -4.19
C VAL A 184 9.54 4.86 -4.75
N GLY A 185 9.34 5.90 -5.54
CA GLY A 185 8.03 6.24 -6.04
C GLY A 185 7.22 6.97 -4.98
N ASP A 186 6.07 7.46 -5.41
CA ASP A 186 5.06 7.99 -4.51
C ASP A 186 4.84 6.95 -3.37
N PRO A 187 4.88 7.28 -2.06
CA PRO A 187 4.51 6.34 -0.99
C PRO A 187 3.18 5.62 -1.28
N ARG A 188 2.31 6.28 -2.07
CA ARG A 188 1.13 5.71 -2.72
C ARG A 188 1.45 4.50 -3.60
N GLN A 189 2.40 4.58 -4.53
CA GLN A 189 2.78 3.47 -5.42
C GLN A 189 3.35 2.26 -4.67
N ALA A 190 4.14 2.45 -3.62
CA ALA A 190 4.69 1.34 -2.84
C ALA A 190 3.63 0.65 -1.95
N ALA A 191 2.67 1.43 -1.42
CA ALA A 191 1.53 0.88 -0.71
C ALA A 191 0.58 0.15 -1.68
N ARG A 192 0.35 0.72 -2.87
CA ARG A 192 -0.41 0.09 -3.97
C ARG A 192 0.25 -1.19 -4.46
N ALA A 193 1.57 -1.22 -4.65
CA ALA A 193 2.30 -2.41 -5.06
C ALA A 193 2.18 -3.56 -4.05
N GLU A 194 2.05 -3.27 -2.74
CA GLU A 194 1.73 -4.28 -1.72
C GLU A 194 0.35 -4.88 -1.94
N ILE A 195 -0.64 -4.00 -2.08
CA ILE A 195 -2.04 -4.40 -2.17
C ILE A 195 -2.25 -5.20 -3.46
N TYR A 196 -1.61 -4.82 -4.56
CA TYR A 196 -1.87 -5.38 -5.90
C TYR A 196 -0.90 -6.47 -6.36
N GLY A 197 0.29 -6.54 -5.78
CA GLY A 197 1.34 -7.50 -6.15
C GLY A 197 1.24 -8.85 -5.45
N GLU A 198 0.64 -8.89 -4.25
CA GLU A 198 0.52 -10.12 -3.45
C GLU A 198 -0.77 -10.87 -3.77
N ILE A 199 -0.69 -11.81 -4.72
CA ILE A 199 -1.84 -12.61 -5.14
C ILE A 199 -1.72 -14.08 -4.68
N SER A 200 -0.50 -14.64 -4.61
CA SER A 200 -0.33 -16.05 -4.22
C SER A 200 -0.76 -16.28 -2.77
N LYS A 201 -1.32 -17.46 -2.50
CA LYS A 201 -1.75 -17.84 -1.15
C LYS A 201 -0.58 -17.77 -0.17
N GLU A 202 0.58 -18.27 -0.59
CA GLU A 202 1.79 -18.34 0.22
C GLU A 202 2.29 -16.95 0.60
N ASP A 203 2.37 -16.02 -0.36
CA ASP A 203 2.83 -14.65 -0.09
C ASP A 203 1.85 -13.91 0.82
N VAL A 204 0.53 -14.05 0.56
CA VAL A 204 -0.52 -13.43 1.38
C VAL A 204 -0.47 -13.95 2.81
N LEU A 205 -0.30 -15.26 3.01
CA LEU A 205 -0.22 -15.87 4.35
C LEU A 205 1.08 -15.52 5.06
N ALA A 206 2.22 -15.56 4.36
CA ALA A 206 3.51 -15.17 4.92
C ALA A 206 3.47 -13.72 5.40
N ARG A 207 2.90 -12.84 4.57
CA ARG A 207 2.74 -11.43 4.93
C ARG A 207 1.80 -11.23 6.10
N ALA A 208 0.64 -11.89 6.10
CA ALA A 208 -0.29 -11.80 7.21
C ALA A 208 0.35 -12.23 8.54
N GLN A 209 1.20 -13.26 8.53
CA GLN A 209 1.92 -13.66 9.74
C GLN A 209 2.86 -12.59 10.28
N GLU A 210 3.51 -11.80 9.41
CA GLU A 210 4.33 -10.66 9.81
C GLU A 210 3.46 -9.53 10.38
N GLU A 211 2.37 -9.20 9.69
CA GLU A 211 1.50 -8.07 10.01
C GLU A 211 0.70 -8.28 11.30
N MET A 212 0.24 -9.51 11.55
CA MET A 212 -0.56 -9.86 12.72
C MET A 212 0.20 -9.66 14.04
N GLN A 213 1.54 -9.63 14.04
CA GLN A 213 2.33 -9.35 15.25
C GLN A 213 2.19 -7.90 15.72
N SER A 214 1.84 -6.99 14.81
CA SER A 214 1.63 -5.57 15.08
C SER A 214 0.20 -5.13 14.79
N ALA A 215 -0.76 -6.06 14.80
CA ALA A 215 -2.17 -5.74 14.56
C ALA A 215 -2.78 -4.96 15.73
N GLU A 216 -3.57 -3.94 15.41
CA GLU A 216 -4.29 -3.14 16.41
C GLU A 216 -5.58 -3.80 16.84
N TYR A 217 -6.29 -4.33 15.85
CA TYR A 217 -7.47 -5.16 16.05
C TYR A 217 -7.26 -6.47 15.31
N GLN A 218 -7.63 -7.58 15.93
CA GLN A 218 -7.54 -8.91 15.34
C GLN A 218 -8.75 -9.73 15.77
N MET A 219 -9.34 -10.44 14.81
CA MET A 219 -10.42 -11.38 15.06
C MET A 219 -10.15 -12.69 14.33
N ARG A 220 -10.52 -13.79 14.99
CA ARG A 220 -10.66 -15.10 14.36
C ARG A 220 -12.06 -15.59 14.60
N LYS A 221 -12.76 -15.91 13.52
CA LYS A 221 -14.16 -16.32 13.57
C LYS A 221 -14.39 -17.47 12.61
N THR A 222 -15.36 -18.33 12.94
CA THR A 222 -15.88 -19.32 11.99
C THR A 222 -17.37 -19.04 11.85
N ALA A 223 -17.85 -19.01 10.62
CA ALA A 223 -19.26 -18.91 10.29
C ALA A 223 -19.57 -19.78 9.05
N ILE A 224 -20.84 -19.91 8.72
CA ILE A 224 -21.33 -20.55 7.50
C ILE A 224 -21.61 -19.46 6.45
N ASP A 225 -21.13 -19.66 5.22
CA ASP A 225 -21.40 -18.75 4.10
C ASP A 225 -22.81 -18.95 3.52
N ALA A 226 -23.23 -18.05 2.63
CA ALA A 226 -24.52 -18.08 1.96
C ALA A 226 -24.78 -19.38 1.15
N PHE A 227 -23.75 -20.19 0.92
CA PHE A 227 -23.80 -21.45 0.19
C PHE A 227 -23.68 -22.69 1.10
N GLY A 228 -23.70 -22.50 2.42
CA GLY A 228 -23.67 -23.58 3.40
C GLY A 228 -22.26 -24.11 3.72
N ASN A 229 -21.19 -23.46 3.26
CA ASN A 229 -19.82 -23.89 3.56
C ASN A 229 -19.29 -23.20 4.81
N ARG A 230 -18.52 -23.95 5.60
CA ARG A 230 -17.84 -23.43 6.77
C ARG A 230 -16.64 -22.59 6.36
N VAL A 231 -16.65 -21.31 6.74
CA VAL A 231 -15.58 -20.35 6.50
C VAL A 231 -14.80 -20.13 7.78
N ARG A 232 -13.47 -20.26 7.71
CA ARG A 232 -12.57 -19.71 8.74
C ARG A 232 -12.14 -18.32 8.30
N MET A 233 -12.50 -17.31 9.08
CA MET A 233 -12.16 -15.92 8.87
C MET A 233 -11.04 -15.51 9.84
N GLU A 234 -9.96 -14.96 9.29
CA GLU A 234 -8.93 -14.26 10.05
C GLU A 234 -8.87 -12.83 9.56
N GLU A 235 -9.16 -11.90 10.46
CA GLU A 235 -9.26 -10.49 10.14
C GLU A 235 -8.39 -9.67 11.07
N TYR A 236 -7.82 -8.59 10.53
CA TYR A 236 -7.03 -7.69 11.34
C TYR A 236 -6.91 -6.31 10.70
N THR A 237 -6.47 -5.35 11.51
CA THR A 237 -6.05 -4.03 11.04
C THR A 237 -4.63 -3.75 11.49
N ILE A 238 -3.86 -3.06 10.64
CA ILE A 238 -2.52 -2.55 10.95
C ILE A 238 -2.37 -1.10 10.49
N ARG A 239 -1.36 -0.39 11.00
CA ARG A 239 -0.94 0.92 10.47
C ARG A 239 0.37 0.81 9.69
N PRO A 240 0.30 0.81 8.34
CA PRO A 240 1.51 0.83 7.52
C PRO A 240 2.29 2.16 7.62
N ALA A 241 1.60 3.26 7.97
CA ALA A 241 2.13 4.59 8.17
C ALA A 241 1.25 5.38 9.15
N ASP A 242 1.75 6.49 9.70
CA ASP A 242 1.04 7.27 10.73
C ASP A 242 -0.34 7.78 10.27
N ASN A 243 -0.53 8.04 8.98
CA ASN A 243 -1.80 8.50 8.39
C ASN A 243 -2.55 7.39 7.62
N GLN A 244 -2.17 6.13 7.82
CA GLN A 244 -2.75 5.01 7.10
C GLN A 244 -3.16 3.90 8.04
N PHE A 245 -4.27 3.24 7.74
CA PHE A 245 -4.54 1.91 8.27
C PHE A 245 -4.97 0.98 7.14
N LYS A 246 -4.63 -0.30 7.29
CA LYS A 246 -4.98 -1.37 6.37
C LYS A 246 -5.86 -2.36 7.09
N TYR A 247 -6.99 -2.69 6.50
CA TYR A 247 -7.87 -3.78 6.88
C TYR A 247 -7.59 -5.00 6.01
N VAL A 248 -7.48 -6.18 6.63
CA VAL A 248 -7.27 -7.43 5.92
C VAL A 248 -8.25 -8.48 6.43
N VAL A 249 -8.81 -9.25 5.50
CA VAL A 249 -9.59 -10.45 5.77
C VAL A 249 -9.05 -11.62 4.95
N LEU A 250 -8.88 -12.76 5.61
CA LEU A 250 -8.46 -14.02 5.01
C LEU A 250 -9.58 -15.05 5.25
N ASN A 251 -10.09 -15.64 4.18
CA ASN A 251 -11.14 -16.65 4.23
C ASN A 251 -10.64 -17.99 3.73
N THR A 252 -10.79 -19.03 4.55
CA THR A 252 -10.47 -20.41 4.15
C THR A 252 -11.72 -21.27 4.21
N ARG A 253 -12.02 -21.96 3.10
CA ARG A 253 -13.15 -22.89 2.92
C ARG A 253 -12.64 -24.21 2.36
N GLY A 254 -12.28 -25.17 3.21
CA GLY A 254 -11.60 -26.38 2.75
C GLY A 254 -10.32 -26.03 1.99
N ASP A 255 -10.25 -26.39 0.70
CA ASP A 255 -9.10 -26.08 -0.17
C ASP A 255 -9.16 -24.68 -0.81
N ARG A 256 -10.30 -23.99 -0.72
CA ARG A 256 -10.50 -22.65 -1.27
C ARG A 256 -9.96 -21.58 -0.33
N PHE A 257 -9.32 -20.57 -0.90
CA PHE A 257 -8.79 -19.41 -0.20
C PHE A 257 -9.13 -18.13 -0.97
N ASP A 258 -9.76 -17.20 -0.27
CA ASP A 258 -10.08 -15.86 -0.77
C ASP A 258 -9.63 -14.85 0.27
N PHE A 259 -9.29 -13.65 -0.16
CA PHE A 259 -8.86 -12.59 0.75
C PHE A 259 -9.30 -11.22 0.24
N GLY A 260 -9.39 -10.29 1.19
CA GLY A 260 -9.62 -8.88 0.93
C GLY A 260 -8.57 -8.05 1.67
N LYS A 261 -8.05 -7.02 1.00
CA LYS A 261 -7.21 -5.98 1.61
C LYS A 261 -7.78 -4.63 1.24
N ILE A 262 -7.89 -3.73 2.21
CA ILE A 262 -8.30 -2.34 2.00
C ILE A 262 -7.33 -1.44 2.74
N LEU A 263 -6.64 -0.57 2.01
CA LEU A 263 -5.79 0.46 2.55
C LEU A 263 -6.54 1.80 2.51
N PHE A 264 -6.60 2.44 3.66
CA PHE A 264 -7.18 3.76 3.83
C PHE A 264 -6.07 4.75 4.13
N THR A 265 -6.00 5.85 3.36
CA THR A 265 -5.05 6.94 3.59
C THR A 265 -5.79 8.21 3.96
N PHE A 266 -5.37 8.84 5.05
CA PHE A 266 -5.98 10.04 5.60
C PHE A 266 -5.13 11.28 5.36
N ASN A 267 -5.79 12.44 5.45
CA ASN A 267 -5.18 13.77 5.36
C ASN A 267 -4.16 14.08 6.47
N ALA A 268 -4.21 13.36 7.59
CA ALA A 268 -3.40 13.62 8.78
C ALA A 268 -3.04 12.32 9.52
N ALA A 269 -2.06 12.40 10.41
CA ALA A 269 -1.72 11.31 11.32
C ALA A 269 -2.96 10.88 12.13
N LEU A 270 -3.17 9.58 12.18
CA LEU A 270 -4.34 8.96 12.77
C LEU A 270 -4.20 8.89 14.31
N PRO A 271 -5.31 9.08 15.06
CA PRO A 271 -5.32 8.96 16.51
C PRO A 271 -5.13 7.50 16.95
N ALA A 272 -4.69 7.28 18.19
CA ALA A 272 -4.50 5.93 18.74
C ALA A 272 -5.78 5.08 18.67
N ASP A 273 -6.94 5.69 18.91
CA ASP A 273 -8.26 5.09 18.72
C ASP A 273 -8.75 5.34 17.29
N LEU A 274 -8.68 4.32 16.43
CA LEU A 274 -9.09 4.43 15.02
C LEU A 274 -10.54 4.88 14.85
N SER A 275 -11.42 4.54 15.79
CA SER A 275 -12.85 4.86 15.69
C SER A 275 -13.12 6.37 15.63
N GLN A 276 -12.20 7.20 16.15
CA GLN A 276 -12.31 8.66 16.07
C GLN A 276 -12.13 9.19 14.64
N ALA A 277 -11.38 8.48 13.80
CA ALA A 277 -11.16 8.84 12.40
C ALA A 277 -12.14 8.12 11.46
N THR A 278 -12.44 6.84 11.71
CA THR A 278 -13.21 5.99 10.79
C THR A 278 -14.72 6.20 10.90
N ALA A 279 -15.23 6.53 12.09
CA ALA A 279 -16.65 6.71 12.36
C ALA A 279 -17.39 7.67 11.43
N ASN A 280 -16.70 8.73 11.00
CA ASN A 280 -17.27 9.82 10.21
C ASN A 280 -16.56 9.99 8.87
N MET A 281 -15.82 8.97 8.43
CA MET A 281 -14.94 9.09 7.26
C MET A 281 -15.72 9.17 5.95
N ILE A 282 -16.99 8.72 5.90
CA ILE A 282 -17.87 8.81 4.74
C ILE A 282 -18.80 10.02 4.85
N THR A 283 -19.50 10.13 5.97
CA THR A 283 -20.42 11.24 6.27
C THR A 283 -20.15 11.71 7.70
N SER A 284 -19.93 13.00 7.89
CA SER A 284 -19.70 13.62 9.19
C SER A 284 -20.83 14.61 9.49
N PRO A 285 -21.66 14.36 10.53
CA PRO A 285 -22.75 15.27 10.87
C PRO A 285 -22.22 16.57 11.48
N GLY A 286 -22.93 17.66 11.23
CA GLY A 286 -22.62 18.99 11.75
C GLY A 286 -22.10 19.97 10.69
N ALA A 287 -21.94 21.24 11.12
CA ALA A 287 -21.49 22.34 10.28
C ALA A 287 -19.95 22.52 10.26
N THR A 288 -19.23 21.71 11.04
CA THR A 288 -17.77 21.76 11.16
C THR A 288 -17.15 20.60 10.38
N ALA A 289 -16.15 20.90 9.55
CA ALA A 289 -15.41 19.86 8.84
C ALA A 289 -14.70 18.91 9.83
N PRO A 290 -14.67 17.59 9.57
CA PRO A 290 -13.99 16.64 10.44
C PRO A 290 -12.47 16.81 10.36
N ALA A 291 -11.78 16.51 11.46
CA ALA A 291 -10.32 16.61 11.53
C ALA A 291 -9.61 15.58 10.65
N TRP A 292 -10.18 14.37 10.55
CA TRP A 292 -9.67 13.28 9.73
C TRP A 292 -10.64 12.97 8.60
N TYR A 293 -10.11 12.79 7.41
CA TYR A 293 -10.86 12.33 6.25
C TYR A 293 -9.96 11.57 5.28
N LEU A 294 -10.58 10.68 4.50
CA LEU A 294 -9.88 9.90 3.50
C LEU A 294 -9.42 10.81 2.36
N THR A 295 -8.14 10.70 2.00
CA THR A 295 -7.60 11.25 0.75
C THR A 295 -7.54 10.18 -0.33
N GLU A 296 -7.34 8.92 0.05
CA GLU A 296 -7.27 7.78 -0.87
C GLU A 296 -7.85 6.51 -0.23
N MET A 297 -8.32 5.60 -1.09
CA MET A 297 -8.72 4.24 -0.72
C MET A 297 -8.29 3.27 -1.81
N ASN A 298 -7.60 2.21 -1.42
CA ASN A 298 -7.12 1.17 -2.32
C ASN A 298 -7.59 -0.19 -1.83
N SER A 299 -8.29 -0.95 -2.67
CA SER A 299 -8.77 -2.27 -2.29
C SER A 299 -8.41 -3.34 -3.32
N VAL A 300 -8.13 -4.55 -2.84
CA VAL A 300 -8.15 -5.77 -3.63
C VAL A 300 -9.00 -6.83 -2.95
N MET A 301 -9.84 -7.52 -3.72
CA MET A 301 -10.49 -8.76 -3.34
C MET A 301 -10.03 -9.84 -4.32
N SER A 302 -9.61 -11.01 -3.85
CA SER A 302 -9.04 -12.03 -4.73
C SER A 302 -9.22 -13.45 -4.21
N ASN A 303 -9.27 -14.41 -5.14
CA ASN A 303 -9.21 -15.85 -4.90
C ASN A 303 -7.83 -16.45 -5.24
N THR A 304 -6.78 -15.61 -5.30
CA THR A 304 -5.40 -15.91 -5.74
C THR A 304 -5.17 -16.11 -7.24
N LEU A 305 -6.21 -16.01 -8.07
CA LEU A 305 -6.09 -16.06 -9.54
C LEU A 305 -6.77 -14.88 -10.20
N ASP A 306 -7.97 -14.57 -9.72
CA ASP A 306 -8.80 -13.48 -10.15
C ASP A 306 -8.79 -12.38 -9.09
N LYS A 307 -8.95 -11.13 -9.50
CA LYS A 307 -9.06 -10.01 -8.57
C LYS A 307 -10.05 -8.96 -9.04
N VAL A 308 -10.64 -8.28 -8.05
CA VAL A 308 -11.32 -7.00 -8.21
C VAL A 308 -10.50 -5.96 -7.47
N THR A 309 -10.33 -4.79 -8.09
CA THR A 309 -9.54 -3.70 -7.52
C THR A 309 -10.30 -2.38 -7.57
N GLU A 310 -10.26 -1.67 -6.45
CA GLU A 310 -10.76 -0.30 -6.34
C GLU A 310 -9.60 0.65 -6.05
N ASP A 311 -9.61 1.79 -6.73
CA ASP A 311 -8.59 2.82 -6.63
C ASP A 311 -9.24 4.20 -6.58
N ALA A 312 -9.28 4.80 -5.40
CA ALA A 312 -9.86 6.10 -5.15
C ALA A 312 -8.79 7.10 -4.69
N ALA A 313 -8.84 8.32 -5.22
CA ALA A 313 -7.87 9.37 -4.95
C ALA A 313 -8.49 10.77 -4.97
N GLY A 314 -7.79 11.71 -4.33
CA GLY A 314 -8.23 13.11 -4.22
C GLY A 314 -9.47 13.25 -3.34
N GLY A 315 -9.53 12.48 -2.26
CA GLY A 315 -10.59 12.52 -1.26
C GLY A 315 -10.58 13.82 -0.47
N SER A 316 -11.77 14.37 -0.26
CA SER A 316 -12.01 15.56 0.57
C SER A 316 -13.41 15.51 1.19
N MET A 317 -13.62 16.28 2.26
CA MET A 317 -14.94 16.40 2.89
C MET A 317 -15.63 17.67 2.39
N GLU A 318 -16.76 17.51 1.71
CA GLU A 318 -17.54 18.61 1.15
C GLU A 318 -18.82 18.84 1.96
N TYR A 319 -19.06 20.10 2.34
CA TYR A 319 -20.27 20.47 3.06
C TYR A 319 -21.51 20.29 2.17
N ASN A 320 -22.55 19.66 2.72
CA ASN A 320 -23.79 19.36 1.99
C ASN A 320 -24.70 20.58 1.76
N GLY A 321 -24.33 21.76 2.28
CA GLY A 321 -25.09 23.00 2.12
C GLY A 321 -26.40 23.07 2.93
N SER A 322 -26.71 22.06 3.73
CA SER A 322 -27.98 21.98 4.47
C SER A 322 -27.91 22.69 5.81
N LEU A 323 -28.81 23.65 6.05
CA LEU A 323 -28.92 24.33 7.35
C LEU A 323 -29.75 23.52 8.37
N THR A 324 -30.61 22.62 7.92
CA THR A 324 -31.51 21.84 8.78
C THR A 324 -30.96 20.46 9.13
N ASN A 325 -30.08 19.93 8.27
CA ASN A 325 -29.35 18.69 8.52
C ASN A 325 -27.91 18.84 7.99
N PRO A 326 -27.10 19.71 8.61
CA PRO A 326 -25.74 19.99 8.16
C PRO A 326 -24.88 18.73 8.26
N ALA A 327 -24.14 18.43 7.19
CA ALA A 327 -23.16 17.35 7.18
C ALA A 327 -22.07 17.63 6.15
N TYR A 328 -20.92 16.98 6.32
CA TYR A 328 -19.89 16.87 5.30
C TYR A 328 -19.87 15.45 4.74
N ASN A 329 -19.74 15.33 3.42
CA ASN A 329 -19.67 14.05 2.73
C ASN A 329 -18.31 13.87 2.07
N LEU A 330 -17.79 12.65 2.11
CA LEU A 330 -16.57 12.30 1.40
C LEU A 330 -16.80 12.34 -0.11
N VAL A 331 -15.95 13.10 -0.80
CA VAL A 331 -15.91 13.20 -2.25
C VAL A 331 -14.52 12.82 -2.73
N PHE A 332 -14.44 11.80 -3.58
CA PHE A 332 -13.20 11.46 -4.30
C PHE A 332 -13.20 12.11 -5.68
N ASN A 333 -12.14 12.85 -6.00
CA ASN A 333 -11.95 13.40 -7.35
C ASN A 333 -11.94 12.30 -8.40
N ASN A 334 -11.34 11.15 -8.09
CA ASN A 334 -11.30 9.99 -8.96
C ASN A 334 -11.57 8.70 -8.18
N TYR A 335 -12.45 7.85 -8.69
CA TYR A 335 -12.71 6.51 -8.15
C TYR A 335 -12.83 5.54 -9.32
N SER A 336 -11.84 4.65 -9.46
CA SER A 336 -11.78 3.67 -10.54
C SER A 336 -11.98 2.26 -10.03
N PHE A 337 -12.59 1.41 -10.87
CA PHE A 337 -12.83 0.00 -10.58
C PHE A 337 -12.28 -0.87 -11.71
N TYR A 338 -11.63 -1.96 -11.33
CA TYR A 338 -10.95 -2.89 -12.21
C TYR A 338 -11.33 -4.32 -11.86
N ALA A 339 -11.25 -5.21 -12.84
CA ALA A 339 -11.31 -6.65 -12.63
C ALA A 339 -10.25 -7.34 -13.49
N ALA A 340 -9.72 -8.46 -13.02
CA ALA A 340 -8.77 -9.26 -13.77
C ALA A 340 -8.96 -10.74 -13.51
N GLY A 341 -8.92 -11.54 -14.57
CA GLY A 341 -8.45 -12.91 -14.49
C GLY A 341 -6.95 -12.97 -14.79
N PRO A 342 -6.40 -14.18 -15.02
CA PRO A 342 -4.99 -14.35 -15.34
C PRO A 342 -4.51 -13.60 -16.58
N ALA A 343 -5.39 -13.37 -17.57
CA ALA A 343 -5.04 -12.70 -18.81
C ALA A 343 -4.86 -11.18 -18.64
N GLU A 344 -5.60 -10.56 -17.72
CA GLU A 344 -5.60 -9.12 -17.46
C GLU A 344 -4.74 -8.75 -16.25
N ALA A 345 -4.02 -9.70 -15.65
CA ALA A 345 -3.34 -9.53 -14.36
C ALA A 345 -2.34 -8.36 -14.33
N ASN A 346 -1.73 -8.04 -15.49
CA ASN A 346 -0.72 -6.98 -15.67
C ASN A 346 -1.30 -5.67 -16.22
N ASP A 347 -2.58 -5.64 -16.61
CA ASP A 347 -3.21 -4.46 -17.18
C ASP A 347 -3.23 -3.31 -16.16
N ASN A 348 -3.14 -2.07 -16.67
CA ASN A 348 -3.16 -0.84 -15.87
C ASN A 348 -2.14 -0.86 -14.71
N GLY A 349 -0.94 -1.39 -14.94
CA GLY A 349 0.10 -1.48 -13.92
C GLY A 349 -0.22 -2.51 -12.82
N GLY A 350 -0.91 -3.59 -13.19
CA GLY A 350 -1.30 -4.64 -12.26
C GLY A 350 -2.60 -4.36 -11.50
N LEU A 351 -3.39 -3.36 -11.88
CA LEU A 351 -4.72 -3.14 -11.30
C LEU A 351 -5.78 -4.05 -11.95
N GLY A 352 -5.51 -4.53 -13.16
CA GLY A 352 -6.45 -5.30 -13.95
C GLY A 352 -7.07 -4.49 -15.08
N LYS A 353 -8.05 -5.09 -15.75
CA LYS A 353 -8.80 -4.42 -16.80
C LYS A 353 -9.73 -3.38 -16.19
N TRP A 354 -9.53 -2.13 -16.59
CA TRP A 354 -10.36 -1.00 -16.17
C TRP A 354 -11.81 -1.21 -16.63
N LEU A 355 -12.77 -1.10 -15.72
CA LEU A 355 -14.19 -1.25 -16.02
C LEU A 355 -14.92 0.08 -16.05
N TRP A 356 -14.65 0.95 -15.06
CA TRP A 356 -15.23 2.28 -14.98
C TRP A 356 -14.47 3.20 -14.05
N THR A 357 -14.74 4.49 -14.20
CA THR A 357 -14.26 5.56 -13.32
C THR A 357 -15.36 6.57 -13.05
N LYS A 358 -15.58 6.90 -11.77
CA LYS A 358 -16.38 8.03 -11.31
C LYS A 358 -15.45 9.21 -11.02
N THR A 359 -15.88 10.42 -11.38
CA THR A 359 -15.16 11.68 -11.05
C THR A 359 -16.02 12.57 -10.17
N ASN A 360 -15.43 13.18 -9.14
CA ASN A 360 -16.14 13.91 -8.10
C ASN A 360 -17.23 13.03 -7.46
N TYR A 361 -16.83 11.81 -7.07
CA TYR A 361 -17.72 10.81 -6.53
C TYR A 361 -18.02 11.11 -5.06
N ASN A 362 -19.24 11.54 -4.77
CA ASN A 362 -19.75 11.70 -3.43
C ASN A 362 -20.21 10.34 -2.88
N VAL A 363 -19.41 9.78 -1.98
CA VAL A 363 -19.59 8.41 -1.46
C VAL A 363 -20.88 8.30 -0.64
N GLY A 364 -21.15 9.27 0.24
CA GLY A 364 -22.31 9.24 1.14
C GLY A 364 -23.66 9.34 0.43
N THR A 365 -23.72 9.98 -0.73
CA THR A 365 -24.97 10.11 -1.52
C THR A 365 -25.00 9.23 -2.77
N ASN A 366 -23.90 8.53 -3.06
CA ASN A 366 -23.68 7.78 -4.30
C ASN A 366 -23.92 8.62 -5.58
N THR A 367 -23.54 9.90 -5.56
CA THR A 367 -23.64 10.80 -6.72
C THR A 367 -22.27 11.09 -7.31
N THR A 368 -22.19 11.42 -8.60
CA THR A 368 -20.90 11.66 -9.29
C THR A 368 -21.04 12.78 -10.31
N GLY A 369 -19.98 13.59 -10.46
CA GLY A 369 -19.92 14.64 -11.49
C GLY A 369 -19.65 14.10 -12.89
N GLY A 370 -19.01 12.95 -12.99
CA GLY A 370 -18.76 12.24 -14.24
C GLY A 370 -18.65 10.74 -14.04
N LEU A 371 -18.99 9.98 -15.07
CA LEU A 371 -18.89 8.53 -15.06
C LEU A 371 -18.47 8.06 -16.45
N THR A 372 -17.33 7.39 -16.51
CA THR A 372 -16.77 6.82 -17.72
C THR A 372 -16.76 5.31 -17.59
N TYR A 373 -17.22 4.62 -18.62
CA TYR A 373 -17.19 3.16 -18.71
C TYR A 373 -16.11 2.71 -19.68
N LEU A 374 -15.66 1.47 -19.52
CA LEU A 374 -14.71 0.80 -20.40
C LEU A 374 -15.06 1.00 -21.87
N GLY A 375 -14.27 1.84 -22.54
CA GLY A 375 -14.28 2.03 -24.00
C GLY A 375 -15.59 2.57 -24.60
N GLN A 376 -16.53 3.10 -23.81
CA GLN A 376 -17.85 3.47 -24.32
C GLN A 376 -18.36 4.83 -23.80
N PRO A 377 -19.04 5.60 -24.67
CA PRO A 377 -19.79 6.80 -24.27
C PRO A 377 -21.23 6.49 -23.80
N THR A 378 -21.71 5.25 -23.96
CA THR A 378 -23.09 4.85 -23.65
C THR A 378 -23.23 4.10 -22.33
N ALA A 379 -24.44 4.13 -21.78
CA ALA A 379 -24.80 3.48 -20.52
C ALA A 379 -24.56 1.97 -20.54
N ILE A 380 -24.07 1.45 -19.42
CA ILE A 380 -23.98 0.02 -19.15
C ILE A 380 -25.36 -0.63 -19.13
N ILE A 381 -25.42 -1.92 -19.46
CA ILE A 381 -26.59 -2.74 -19.15
C ILE A 381 -26.41 -3.22 -17.72
N THR A 382 -27.26 -2.71 -16.81
CA THR A 382 -27.27 -3.07 -15.41
C THR A 382 -28.47 -3.96 -15.12
N ASP A 383 -28.19 -5.20 -14.71
CA ASP A 383 -29.20 -6.12 -14.18
C ASP A 383 -29.13 -6.05 -12.65
N GLN A 384 -30.26 -5.78 -12.01
CA GLN A 384 -30.38 -5.73 -10.56
C GLN A 384 -31.59 -6.51 -10.07
N SER A 385 -31.43 -7.23 -8.97
CA SER A 385 -32.52 -7.98 -8.33
C SER A 385 -32.25 -8.22 -6.84
N SER A 386 -33.29 -8.64 -6.13
CA SER A 386 -33.22 -9.18 -4.77
C SER A 386 -33.59 -10.67 -4.83
N PRO A 387 -32.64 -11.58 -5.08
CA PRO A 387 -32.98 -12.95 -5.47
C PRO A 387 -33.73 -13.74 -4.39
N SER A 388 -33.54 -13.40 -3.11
CA SER A 388 -34.26 -14.01 -1.98
C SER A 388 -35.50 -13.23 -1.53
N GLY A 389 -35.94 -12.22 -2.29
CA GLY A 389 -37.05 -11.32 -1.94
C GLY A 389 -36.56 -9.97 -1.40
N SER A 390 -37.44 -8.96 -1.42
CA SER A 390 -37.11 -7.57 -1.04
C SER A 390 -36.78 -7.39 0.43
N ASP A 391 -37.28 -8.29 1.27
CA ASP A 391 -37.16 -8.20 2.73
C ASP A 391 -35.97 -9.00 3.26
N VAL A 392 -35.21 -9.63 2.36
CA VAL A 392 -34.01 -10.40 2.69
C VAL A 392 -32.81 -9.61 2.19
N PHE A 393 -31.78 -9.50 3.01
CA PHE A 393 -30.53 -8.81 2.69
C PHE A 393 -29.66 -9.67 1.76
N HIS A 394 -30.19 -9.92 0.57
CA HIS A 394 -29.54 -10.57 -0.56
C HIS A 394 -29.80 -9.75 -1.82
N THR A 395 -28.76 -9.08 -2.32
CA THR A 395 -28.86 -8.28 -3.55
C THR A 395 -27.93 -8.80 -4.62
N PHE A 396 -28.33 -8.63 -5.88
CA PHE A 396 -27.54 -8.95 -7.05
C PHE A 396 -27.45 -7.73 -7.95
N THR A 397 -26.24 -7.44 -8.43
CA THR A 397 -26.00 -6.45 -9.49
C THR A 397 -25.05 -7.05 -10.53
N LYS A 398 -25.35 -6.87 -11.81
CA LYS A 398 -24.44 -7.20 -12.91
C LYS A 398 -24.38 -6.06 -13.92
N ASN A 399 -23.17 -5.62 -14.22
CA ASN A 399 -22.90 -4.60 -15.23
C ASN A 399 -22.23 -5.25 -16.44
N THR A 400 -22.81 -5.04 -17.62
CA THR A 400 -22.26 -5.47 -18.91
C THR A 400 -21.81 -4.25 -19.72
N TYR A 401 -20.55 -4.26 -20.15
CA TYR A 401 -19.89 -3.18 -20.89
C TYR A 401 -19.93 -3.44 -22.40
N GLY A 402 -19.70 -2.40 -23.22
CA GLY A 402 -19.92 -2.49 -24.67
C GLY A 402 -18.97 -3.43 -25.42
N ASP A 403 -17.82 -3.80 -24.83
CA ASP A 403 -16.94 -4.82 -25.39
C ASP A 403 -17.36 -6.26 -25.03
N GLY A 404 -18.48 -6.43 -24.32
CA GLY A 404 -19.00 -7.72 -23.84
C GLY A 404 -18.42 -8.16 -22.50
N THR A 405 -17.43 -7.44 -21.95
CA THR A 405 -16.96 -7.67 -20.57
C THR A 405 -18.12 -7.46 -19.60
N TRP A 406 -18.21 -8.27 -18.55
CA TRP A 406 -19.18 -8.05 -17.49
C TRP A 406 -18.61 -8.38 -16.10
N ILE A 407 -19.14 -7.72 -15.08
CA ILE A 407 -18.87 -7.98 -13.66
C ILE A 407 -20.21 -8.06 -12.93
N GLY A 408 -20.37 -9.09 -12.11
CA GLY A 408 -21.51 -9.30 -11.22
C GLY A 408 -21.06 -9.38 -9.77
N ALA A 409 -21.90 -8.92 -8.86
CA ALA A 409 -21.73 -9.03 -7.43
C ALA A 409 -23.05 -9.52 -6.81
N GLN A 410 -22.95 -10.52 -5.93
CA GLN A 410 -23.99 -10.86 -4.97
C GLN A 410 -23.54 -10.40 -3.60
N ASP A 411 -24.42 -9.72 -2.88
CA ASP A 411 -24.18 -9.22 -1.53
C ASP A 411 -25.16 -9.88 -0.58
N PHE A 412 -24.63 -10.37 0.53
CA PHE A 412 -25.39 -11.00 1.59
C PHE A 412 -25.06 -10.39 2.95
N VAL A 413 -26.06 -10.30 3.83
CA VAL A 413 -25.86 -10.10 5.26
C VAL A 413 -26.35 -11.36 5.97
N LEU A 414 -25.49 -12.01 6.74
CA LEU A 414 -25.71 -13.36 7.27
C LEU A 414 -25.50 -13.40 8.78
N PHE A 415 -26.17 -14.31 9.47
CA PHE A 415 -25.75 -14.77 10.80
C PHE A 415 -24.62 -15.81 10.72
N ASP A 416 -24.09 -16.20 11.87
CA ASP A 416 -22.96 -17.15 11.97
C ASP A 416 -23.29 -18.57 11.51
N ASP A 417 -24.56 -18.93 11.52
CA ASP A 417 -25.09 -20.20 11.04
C ASP A 417 -25.43 -20.21 9.53
N GLY A 418 -25.25 -19.07 8.86
CA GLY A 418 -25.46 -18.92 7.42
C GLY A 418 -26.87 -18.47 7.04
N ASP A 419 -27.76 -18.26 8.03
CA ASP A 419 -29.08 -17.70 7.77
C ASP A 419 -28.95 -16.25 7.29
N ILE A 420 -29.58 -15.95 6.15
CA ILE A 420 -29.54 -14.61 5.55
C ILE A 420 -30.49 -13.72 6.35
N LEU A 421 -29.96 -12.59 6.83
CA LEU A 421 -30.72 -11.58 7.54
C LEU A 421 -31.93 -11.14 6.73
N SER A 422 -33.07 -11.06 7.39
CA SER A 422 -34.31 -10.50 6.87
C SER A 422 -34.83 -9.36 7.74
N LEU A 423 -35.68 -8.50 7.20
CA LEU A 423 -36.40 -7.48 7.97
C LEU A 423 -37.27 -8.11 9.06
N GLY A 424 -37.74 -9.34 8.84
CA GLY A 424 -38.52 -10.11 9.80
C GLY A 424 -37.76 -10.38 11.10
N ASP A 425 -36.44 -10.57 11.04
CA ASP A 425 -35.60 -10.95 12.18
C ASP A 425 -35.44 -9.83 13.21
N PHE A 426 -35.66 -8.57 12.80
CA PHE A 426 -35.75 -7.44 13.73
C PHE A 426 -37.16 -7.31 14.34
N SER A 427 -38.20 -7.76 13.62
CA SER A 427 -39.61 -7.65 14.04
C SER A 427 -40.06 -8.78 14.97
N SER A 428 -39.45 -9.97 14.87
CA SER A 428 -39.72 -11.14 15.73
C SER A 428 -39.16 -10.99 17.14
N GLY A 429 -38.44 -9.88 17.39
CA GLY A 429 -37.76 -9.59 18.64
C GLY A 429 -36.39 -10.27 18.68
N LEU A 430 -35.34 -9.47 18.86
CA LEU A 430 -34.04 -9.95 19.35
C LEU A 430 -34.34 -10.94 20.49
N GLY A 431 -33.77 -12.14 20.47
CA GLY A 431 -34.11 -13.19 21.43
C GLY A 431 -34.20 -12.62 22.84
N ALA A 432 -35.28 -12.92 23.57
CA ALA A 432 -35.67 -12.18 24.78
C ALA A 432 -34.46 -11.84 25.70
N GLY A 433 -34.04 -10.56 25.67
CA GLY A 433 -32.92 -10.05 26.48
C GLY A 433 -31.60 -9.74 25.73
N GLU A 434 -31.49 -10.00 24.42
CA GLU A 434 -30.31 -9.62 23.63
C GLU A 434 -30.33 -8.15 23.20
N THR A 435 -29.19 -7.48 23.24
CA THR A 435 -29.02 -6.11 22.72
C THR A 435 -28.83 -6.13 21.20
N VAL A 436 -29.13 -5.02 20.53
CA VAL A 436 -28.84 -4.81 19.09
C VAL A 436 -27.35 -5.07 18.80
N ASP A 437 -26.47 -4.67 19.73
CA ASP A 437 -25.05 -4.94 19.60
C ASP A 437 -24.70 -6.43 19.61
N GLN A 438 -25.32 -7.22 20.50
CA GLN A 438 -25.09 -8.66 20.55
C GLN A 438 -25.58 -9.38 19.29
N VAL A 439 -26.68 -8.91 18.69
CA VAL A 439 -27.19 -9.46 17.43
C VAL A 439 -26.30 -9.06 16.26
N THR A 440 -25.93 -7.78 16.18
CA THR A 440 -25.09 -7.28 15.09
C THR A 440 -23.65 -7.79 15.13
N ASP A 441 -23.11 -8.15 16.30
CA ASP A 441 -21.79 -8.80 16.43
C ASP A 441 -21.74 -10.21 15.80
N ARG A 442 -22.90 -10.86 15.67
CA ARG A 442 -23.05 -12.16 14.98
C ARG A 442 -23.27 -12.02 13.48
N LEU A 443 -23.38 -10.81 12.96
CA LEU A 443 -23.55 -10.61 11.52
C LEU A 443 -22.22 -10.74 10.78
N ASN A 444 -22.34 -11.17 9.53
CA ASN A 444 -21.27 -11.24 8.55
C ASN A 444 -21.76 -10.63 7.23
N PHE A 445 -20.88 -9.92 6.53
CA PHE A 445 -21.12 -9.41 5.19
C PHE A 445 -20.39 -10.31 4.22
N GLU A 446 -21.08 -10.93 3.28
CA GLU A 446 -20.47 -11.75 2.23
C GLU A 446 -20.70 -11.09 0.88
N ARG A 447 -19.62 -10.97 0.10
CA ARG A 447 -19.70 -10.53 -1.29
C ARG A 447 -19.06 -11.56 -2.21
N VAL A 448 -19.82 -11.92 -3.25
CA VAL A 448 -19.40 -12.86 -4.28
C VAL A 448 -19.32 -12.17 -5.63
N TYR A 449 -18.10 -12.03 -6.15
CA TYR A 449 -17.87 -11.52 -7.50
C TYR A 449 -17.85 -12.64 -8.54
N THR A 450 -18.50 -12.37 -9.67
CA THR A 450 -18.45 -13.16 -10.90
C THR A 450 -18.09 -12.26 -12.07
N SER A 451 -17.38 -12.76 -13.07
CA SER A 451 -17.03 -11.96 -14.25
C SER A 451 -16.86 -12.83 -15.49
N SER A 452 -17.02 -12.22 -16.67
CA SER A 452 -16.54 -12.81 -17.93
C SER A 452 -15.04 -13.10 -17.90
N LEU A 453 -14.27 -12.38 -17.09
CA LEU A 453 -12.81 -12.49 -17.01
C LEU A 453 -12.35 -13.68 -16.13
N PHE A 454 -13.21 -14.18 -15.25
CA PHE A 454 -12.83 -15.16 -14.23
C PHE A 454 -12.93 -16.61 -14.71
N GLY A 455 -13.25 -16.85 -15.98
CA GLY A 455 -13.34 -18.21 -16.54
C GLY A 455 -14.25 -19.16 -15.75
N GLY A 456 -15.33 -18.63 -15.17
CA GLY A 456 -16.30 -19.39 -14.35
C GLY A 456 -15.95 -19.51 -12.86
N ARG A 457 -14.78 -19.01 -12.42
CA ARG A 457 -14.43 -18.91 -10.99
C ARG A 457 -15.15 -17.72 -10.33
N THR A 458 -15.13 -17.71 -9.00
CA THR A 458 -15.69 -16.63 -8.18
C THR A 458 -14.63 -16.11 -7.22
N ILE A 459 -14.78 -14.86 -6.80
CA ILE A 459 -14.10 -14.31 -5.63
C ILE A 459 -15.17 -14.17 -4.56
N ASP A 460 -14.98 -14.80 -3.41
CA ASP A 460 -15.99 -14.91 -2.36
C ASP A 460 -15.36 -14.52 -1.02
N VAL A 461 -15.66 -13.29 -0.59
CA VAL A 461 -15.07 -12.71 0.61
C VAL A 461 -16.17 -12.40 1.61
N MET A 462 -15.97 -12.87 2.85
CA MET A 462 -16.85 -12.70 3.99
C MET A 462 -16.12 -11.96 5.13
N TYR A 463 -16.77 -10.94 5.67
CA TYR A 463 -16.28 -10.04 6.71
C TYR A 463 -17.16 -10.12 7.95
N SER A 464 -16.56 -10.13 9.14
CA SER A 464 -17.26 -10.02 10.41
C SER A 464 -17.73 -8.58 10.63
N ALA A 465 -19.03 -8.40 10.93
CA ALA A 465 -19.55 -7.11 11.36
C ALA A 465 -18.86 -6.61 12.64
N LYS A 466 -18.47 -7.54 13.52
CA LYS A 466 -17.83 -7.21 14.80
C LYS A 466 -16.52 -6.44 14.63
N LEU A 467 -15.60 -6.93 13.80
CA LEU A 467 -14.31 -6.24 13.64
C LEU A 467 -14.51 -4.87 12.98
N LEU A 468 -15.42 -4.78 12.00
CA LEU A 468 -15.77 -3.51 11.37
C LEU A 468 -16.34 -2.51 12.38
N LYS A 469 -17.17 -2.96 13.33
CA LYS A 469 -17.66 -2.13 14.45
C LYS A 469 -16.54 -1.71 15.39
N ASP A 470 -15.70 -2.66 15.82
CA ASP A 470 -14.59 -2.40 16.75
C ASP A 470 -13.58 -1.39 16.14
N ALA A 471 -13.37 -1.44 14.82
CA ALA A 471 -12.55 -0.49 14.07
C ALA A 471 -13.28 0.82 13.69
N GLY A 472 -14.55 0.98 14.06
CA GLY A 472 -15.39 2.15 13.75
C GLY A 472 -15.77 2.30 12.27
N LEU A 473 -15.59 1.27 11.47
CA LEU A 473 -15.91 1.22 10.03
C LEU A 473 -17.39 0.94 9.76
N LEU A 474 -18.10 0.41 10.75
CA LEU A 474 -19.51 0.07 10.67
C LEU A 474 -20.24 0.57 11.90
N ARG A 475 -21.42 1.15 11.68
CA ARG A 475 -22.36 1.55 12.73
C ARG A 475 -23.75 1.11 12.33
N PHE A 476 -24.48 0.58 13.30
CA PHE A 476 -25.91 0.34 13.21
C PHE A 476 -26.58 1.48 13.97
N GLU A 477 -27.22 2.39 13.24
CA GLU A 477 -27.95 3.54 13.80
C GLU A 477 -29.45 3.27 13.90
#